data_AF-A0AAE4CMH7-F1
#
_entry.id   AF-A0AAE4CMH7-F1
#
_cell.length_a   1.000
_cell.length_b   1.000
_cell.length_c   1.000
_cell.angle_alpha   90.00
_cell.angle_beta   90.00
_cell.angle_gamma   90.00
#
_symmetry.space_group_name_H-M   'P 1'
#
loop_
_entity.id
_entity.type
_entity.pdbx_description
1 polymer ?
#
loop_
_entity_poly.entity_id
_entity_poly.type
_entity_poly.pdbx_seq_one_letter_code
_entity_poly.pdbx_strand_id
1 'polypeptide(L)'
;MPTAELSRLAEALTVVDRHAELNHRYRKLIHDSRTLLANEDVRLTQARGMAKKLMVLVRAAGTDFRETLAPRNREVLDAGLAQADELVYGDGPRPE
;
A
#
# COMPACT_ATOMS: atom_id res chain seq x y z
N MET A 1 4.24 -5.90 14.96
CA MET A 1 4.64 -4.53 14.59
C MET A 1 3.37 -3.72 14.68
N PRO A 2 3.39 -2.61 15.44
CA PRO A 2 2.20 -1.83 15.68
C PRO A 2 1.58 -1.39 14.36
N THR A 3 0.29 -1.64 14.18
CA THR A 3 -0.40 -1.28 12.93
C THR A 3 -0.41 0.23 12.69
N ALA A 4 -0.29 1.03 13.75
CA ALA A 4 -0.11 2.48 13.66
C ALA A 4 1.11 2.88 12.81
N GLU A 5 2.17 2.06 12.80
CA GLU A 5 3.35 2.29 11.96
C GLU A 5 3.04 2.13 10.46
N LEU A 6 1.94 1.46 10.09
CA LEU A 6 1.52 1.23 8.71
C LEU A 6 0.47 2.24 8.21
N SER A 7 0.32 3.38 8.88
CA SER A 7 -0.66 4.42 8.54
C SER A 7 -0.55 4.89 7.09
N ARG A 8 0.65 5.16 6.57
CA ARG A 8 0.86 5.61 5.18
C ARG A 8 0.42 4.54 4.18
N LEU A 9 0.73 3.27 4.44
CA LEU A 9 0.30 2.14 3.63
C LEU A 9 -1.23 2.02 3.62
N ALA A 10 -1.87 2.18 4.78
CA ALA A 10 -3.33 2.11 4.92
C ALA A 10 -4.05 3.24 4.17
N GLU A 11 -3.51 4.46 4.23
CA GLU A 11 -4.04 5.61 3.51
C GLU A 11 -3.89 5.44 2.00
N ALA A 12 -2.74 4.98 1.52
CA ALA A 12 -2.52 4.72 0.09
C ALA A 12 -3.45 3.63 -0.45
N LEU A 13 -3.68 2.55 0.31
CA LEU A 13 -4.69 1.54 -0.05
C LEU A 13 -6.08 2.16 -0.21
N THR A 14 -6.41 3.17 0.59
CA THR A 14 -7.69 3.89 0.50
C THR A 14 -7.77 4.80 -0.71
N VAL A 15 -6.68 5.49 -1.07
CA VAL A 15 -6.60 6.26 -2.32
C VAL A 15 -6.81 5.35 -3.52
N VAL A 16 -6.12 4.21 -3.57
CA VAL A 16 -6.25 3.24 -4.66
C VAL A 16 -7.67 2.69 -4.74
N ASP A 17 -8.26 2.26 -3.63
CA ASP A 17 -9.64 1.75 -3.59
C ASP A 17 -10.68 2.72 -4.14
N ARG A 18 -10.52 4.00 -3.80
CA ARG A 18 -11.50 5.04 -4.13
C ARG A 18 -11.35 5.55 -5.57
N HIS A 19 -10.12 5.63 -6.07
CA HIS A 19 -9.83 6.35 -7.31
C HIS A 19 -9.44 5.44 -8.48
N ALA A 20 -8.98 4.22 -8.22
CA ALA A 20 -8.59 3.31 -9.29
C ALA A 20 -9.79 2.50 -9.82
N GLU A 21 -9.88 2.38 -11.14
CA GLU A 21 -10.84 1.49 -11.81
C GLU A 21 -10.38 0.03 -11.73
N LEU A 22 -10.56 -0.57 -10.55
CA LEU A 22 -10.14 -1.94 -10.27
C LEU A 22 -11.28 -2.95 -10.41
N ASN A 23 -10.95 -4.13 -10.94
CA ASN A 23 -11.86 -5.26 -10.95
C ASN A 23 -12.08 -5.86 -9.53
N HIS A 24 -13.08 -6.74 -9.41
CA HIS A 24 -13.46 -7.36 -8.14
C HIS A 24 -12.30 -8.09 -7.44
N ARG A 25 -11.39 -8.73 -8.20
CA ARG A 25 -10.25 -9.47 -7.65
C ARG A 25 -9.27 -8.54 -6.94
N TYR A 26 -8.98 -7.40 -7.54
CA TYR A 26 -8.09 -6.39 -6.94
C TYR A 26 -8.74 -5.71 -5.73
N ARG A 27 -10.03 -5.38 -5.80
CA ARG A 27 -10.77 -4.85 -4.64
C ARG A 27 -10.76 -5.82 -3.44
N LYS A 28 -10.84 -7.12 -3.69
CA LYS A 28 -10.69 -8.13 -2.63
C LYS A 28 -9.32 -8.04 -1.92
N LEU A 29 -8.23 -7.81 -2.66
CA LEU A 29 -6.90 -7.66 -2.04
C LEU A 29 -6.80 -6.46 -1.10
N ILE A 30 -7.48 -5.37 -1.44
CA ILE A 30 -7.58 -4.17 -0.58
C ILE A 30 -8.36 -4.53 0.68
N HIS A 31 -9.52 -5.16 0.53
CA HIS A 31 -10.35 -5.58 1.65
C HIS A 31 -9.62 -6.51 2.61
N ASP A 32 -8.95 -7.55 2.08
CA ASP A 32 -8.15 -8.48 2.89
C ASP A 32 -7.04 -7.76 3.66
N SER A 33 -6.41 -6.73 3.04
CA SER A 33 -5.39 -5.92 3.70
C SER A 33 -5.96 -5.04 4.81
N ARG A 34 -7.15 -4.45 4.60
CA ARG A 34 -7.85 -3.68 5.64
C ARG A 34 -8.25 -4.54 6.83
N THR A 35 -8.66 -5.78 6.61
CA THR A 35 -8.94 -6.73 7.70
C THR A 35 -7.71 -7.00 8.56
N LEU A 36 -6.53 -7.08 7.95
CA LEU A 36 -5.27 -7.21 8.70
C LEU A 36 -4.94 -5.93 9.49
N LEU A 37 -5.16 -4.76 8.88
CA LEU A 37 -4.96 -3.45 9.51
C LEU A 37 -5.99 -3.11 10.60
N ALA A 38 -7.03 -3.92 10.79
CA ALA A 38 -7.94 -3.77 11.92
C ALA A 38 -7.37 -4.32 13.23
N ASN A 39 -6.28 -5.11 13.17
CA ASN A 39 -5.59 -5.62 14.35
C ASN A 39 -4.65 -4.55 14.93
N GLU A 40 -4.42 -4.58 16.25
CA GLU A 40 -3.47 -3.69 16.92
C GLU A 40 -2.02 -3.92 16.45
N ASP A 41 -1.68 -5.19 16.21
CA ASP A 41 -0.39 -5.64 15.72
C ASP A 41 -0.53 -6.54 14.49
N VAL A 42 0.42 -6.39 13.57
CA VAL A 42 0.61 -7.33 12.45
C VAL A 42 2.01 -7.91 12.44
N ARG A 43 2.17 -9.09 11.85
CA ARG A 43 3.50 -9.68 11.59
C ARG A 43 4.19 -8.91 10.46
N LEU A 44 5.52 -8.79 10.52
CA LEU A 44 6.32 -8.16 9.45
C LEU A 44 6.06 -8.81 8.07
N THR A 45 5.87 -10.14 8.03
CA THR A 45 5.52 -10.85 6.80
C THR A 45 4.16 -10.45 6.24
N GLN A 46 3.17 -10.14 7.10
CA GLN A 46 1.87 -9.62 6.68
C GLN A 46 1.99 -8.19 6.17
N ALA A 47 2.75 -7.33 6.87
CA ALA A 47 3.05 -5.97 6.44
C ALA A 47 3.70 -5.94 5.05
N ARG A 48 4.73 -6.78 4.82
CA ARG A 48 5.35 -6.99 3.51
C ARG A 48 4.36 -7.47 2.45
N GLY A 49 3.46 -8.37 2.82
CA GLY A 49 2.39 -8.83 1.95
C GLY A 49 1.47 -7.70 1.49
N MET A 50 1.09 -6.81 2.41
CA MET A 50 0.28 -5.62 2.10
C MET A 50 1.03 -4.60 1.24
N ALA A 51 2.31 -4.37 1.53
CA ALA A 51 3.18 -3.52 0.72
C ALA A 51 3.25 -3.98 -0.75
N LYS A 52 3.53 -5.28 -0.98
CA LYS A 52 3.53 -5.85 -2.33
C LYS A 52 2.17 -5.73 -3.01
N LYS A 53 1.08 -5.94 -2.27
CA LYS A 53 -0.28 -5.76 -2.80
C LYS A 53 -0.49 -4.32 -3.26
N LEU A 54 -0.10 -3.31 -2.48
CA LEU A 54 -0.22 -1.90 -2.89
C LEU A 54 0.50 -1.66 -4.23
N MET A 55 1.74 -2.11 -4.39
CA MET A 55 2.51 -1.95 -5.63
C MET A 55 1.80 -2.60 -6.83
N VAL A 56 1.25 -3.81 -6.64
CA VAL A 56 0.48 -4.52 -7.68
C VAL A 56 -0.79 -3.77 -8.04
N LEU A 57 -1.51 -3.23 -7.04
CA LEU A 57 -2.75 -2.51 -7.25
C LEU A 57 -2.53 -1.19 -8.01
N VAL A 58 -1.46 -0.45 -7.69
CA VAL A 58 -1.08 0.76 -8.43
C VAL A 58 -0.74 0.42 -9.87
N ARG A 59 0.00 -0.67 -10.10
CA ARG A 59 0.28 -1.14 -11.47
C ARG A 59 -1.01 -1.54 -12.21
N ALA A 60 -1.95 -2.18 -11.52
CA ALA A 60 -3.24 -2.57 -12.08
C ALA A 60 -4.16 -1.38 -12.36
N ALA A 61 -4.00 -0.27 -11.64
CA ALA A 61 -4.74 0.97 -11.84
C ALA A 61 -4.34 1.71 -13.14
N GLY A 62 -3.20 1.34 -13.75
CA GLY A 62 -2.68 1.95 -14.97
C GLY A 62 -1.50 2.89 -14.70
N THR A 63 -0.66 3.09 -15.72
CA THR A 63 0.56 3.92 -15.63
C THR A 63 0.26 5.37 -15.30
N ASP A 64 -0.88 5.89 -15.77
CA ASP A 64 -1.24 7.29 -15.65
C ASP A 64 -2.08 7.55 -14.39
N PHE A 65 -2.41 6.50 -13.63
CA PHE A 65 -3.26 6.60 -12.43
C PHE A 65 -2.75 7.65 -11.45
N ARG A 66 -1.44 7.69 -11.22
CA ARG A 66 -0.82 8.68 -10.32
C ARG A 66 -1.04 10.11 -10.82
N GLU A 67 -1.05 10.32 -12.13
CA GLU A 67 -1.18 11.62 -12.76
C GLU A 67 -2.63 12.13 -12.75
N THR A 68 -3.61 11.22 -12.78
CA THR A 68 -5.04 11.57 -12.70
C THR A 68 -5.50 11.93 -11.28
N LEU A 69 -4.70 11.63 -10.26
CA LEU A 69 -5.01 12.00 -8.87
C LEU A 69 -4.83 13.50 -8.61
N ALA A 70 -5.73 14.03 -7.77
CA ALA A 70 -5.54 15.35 -7.16
C ALA A 70 -4.23 15.40 -6.34
N PRO A 71 -3.57 16.56 -6.22
CA PRO A 71 -2.24 16.67 -5.60
C PRO A 71 -2.12 16.00 -4.23
N ARG A 72 -3.10 16.24 -3.33
CA ARG A 72 -3.12 15.63 -2.00
C ARG A 72 -3.19 14.09 -2.04
N ASN A 73 -3.98 13.53 -2.95
CA ASN A 73 -4.09 12.07 -3.07
C ASN A 73 -2.82 11.46 -3.66
N ARG A 74 -2.14 12.20 -4.54
CA ARG A 74 -0.84 11.81 -5.08
C ARG A 74 0.21 11.76 -3.97
N GLU A 75 0.28 12.77 -3.12
CA GLU A 75 1.20 12.80 -1.97
C GLU A 75 0.96 11.62 -1.01
N VAL A 76 -0.31 11.31 -0.71
CA VAL A 76 -0.68 10.16 0.12
C VAL A 76 -0.27 8.85 -0.54
N LEU A 77 -0.52 8.71 -1.85
CA LEU A 77 -0.12 7.52 -2.61
C LEU A 77 1.41 7.34 -2.60
N ASP A 78 2.14 8.42 -2.83
CA ASP A 78 3.61 8.42 -2.88
C ASP A 78 4.21 8.05 -1.52
N ALA A 79 3.66 8.59 -0.43
CA ALA A 79 4.08 8.27 0.94
C ALA A 79 3.84 6.79 1.28
N GLY A 80 2.70 6.22 0.87
CA GLY A 80 2.42 4.80 1.08
C GLY A 80 3.26 3.89 0.17
N LEU A 81 3.59 4.32 -1.04
CA LEU A 81 4.50 3.59 -1.93
C LEU A 81 5.94 3.61 -1.40
N ALA A 82 6.40 4.73 -0.86
CA ALA A 82 7.71 4.81 -0.20
C ALA A 82 7.79 3.86 1.00
N GLN A 83 6.77 3.86 1.87
CA GLN A 83 6.70 2.89 2.97
C GLN A 83 6.63 1.44 2.47
N ALA A 84 5.91 1.17 1.38
CA ALA A 84 5.85 -0.16 0.80
C ALA A 84 7.23 -0.61 0.29
N ASP A 85 7.98 0.28 -0.35
CA ASP A 85 9.34 0.03 -0.81
C ASP A 85 10.29 -0.31 0.36
N GLU A 86 10.27 0.51 1.43
CA GLU A 86 11.03 0.25 2.66
C GLU A 86 10.70 -1.11 3.28
N LEU A 87 9.42 -1.47 3.36
CA LEU A 87 9.00 -2.76 3.93
C LEU A 87 9.49 -3.94 3.10
N VAL A 88 9.50 -3.80 1.77
CA VAL A 88 9.83 -4.88 0.83
C VAL A 88 11.34 -5.02 0.62
N TYR A 89 12.06 -3.91 0.53
CA TYR A 89 13.48 -3.87 0.13
C TYR A 89 14.42 -3.35 1.22
N GLY A 90 13.92 -2.64 2.23
CA GLY A 90 14.72 -2.02 3.29
C GLY A 90 15.39 -2.98 4.28
N ASP A 91 15.26 -4.30 4.07
CA ASP A 91 15.86 -5.36 4.90
C ASP A 91 16.94 -6.17 4.14
N GLY A 92 17.52 -5.59 3.07
CA GLY A 92 18.74 -6.08 2.45
C GLY A 92 19.99 -5.71 3.29
N PRO A 93 21.09 -6.49 3.23
CA PRO A 93 22.28 -6.18 4.01
C PRO A 93 22.77 -4.76 3.70
N ARG A 94 22.91 -3.92 4.73
CA ARG A 94 23.65 -2.67 4.60
C ARG A 94 25.10 -3.02 4.28
N PRO A 95 25.70 -2.53 3.20
CA PRO A 95 27.14 -2.62 3.06
C PRO A 95 27.76 -1.82 4.21
N GLU A 96 28.66 -2.48 4.93
CA GLU A 96 29.49 -1.90 5.99
C GLU A 96 30.47 -0.86 5.43
#